data_AF-A0A953LJX0-F1
#
_entry.id   AF-A0A953LJX0-F1
#
_cell.length_a   1.000
_cell.length_b   1.000
_cell.length_c   1.000
_cell.angle_alpha   90.00
_cell.angle_beta   90.00
_cell.angle_gamma   90.00
#
_symmetry.space_group_name_H-M   'P 1'
#
loop_
_entity.id
_entity.type
_entity.pdbx_description
1 polymer ?
#
loop_
_entity_poly.entity_id
_entity_poly.type
_entity_poly.pdbx_seq_one_letter_code
_entity_poly.pdbx_strand_id
1 'polypeptide(L)'
;TGPVALQPADLAATGGLKRYRARLPAAGGVLELSYSGPFDFGLGPLAEEYQRGFRETAGIVSREGVYLAGNGFWYPQLGRELVEFTLTAKVPDGWHLVSQGNGVSRDAEGRARWDSAGPMDEIYLVGGPLTRYRQAAGAVEAEVYLRQPDEALAGKYLAATAQYLEMYRGLLGPYPYGKFALVENFWETGYGMPSFTLLGPQVIRLPFILASSYPHEILHNWWGNSVFVDYERGNWCEGLTAYLADHLIQEQRGQGEAYRRDTLQKYRSYVRDGRDFPLVEFRARHSAATEAVGYGKALMGFHMLRRELGDDGFRAWALRFYREEKGKQASFADVRRTVEAVAGADLGRFFRDWTERAGAAELAVEGVEVVAAAAGFEVRGTL
;
A
#
# COMPACT_ATOMS: atom_id res chain seq x y z
N THR A 1 27.71 24.40 18.41
CA THR A 1 26.85 23.25 18.69
C THR A 1 27.26 22.66 20.03
N GLY A 2 26.68 23.18 21.11
CA GLY A 2 26.83 22.55 22.43
C GLY A 2 25.83 21.41 22.59
N PRO A 3 26.02 20.49 23.56
CA PRO A 3 25.07 19.43 23.82
C PRO A 3 23.69 20.03 24.13
N VAL A 4 22.67 19.63 23.36
CA VAL A 4 21.28 19.98 23.67
C VAL A 4 20.85 19.13 24.86
N ALA A 5 20.58 19.78 25.99
CA ALA A 5 20.07 19.07 27.16
C ALA A 5 18.67 18.53 26.87
N LEU A 6 18.53 17.20 26.85
CA LEU A 6 17.23 16.53 26.84
C LEU A 6 16.62 16.65 28.23
N GLN A 7 15.47 17.30 28.33
CA GLN A 7 14.69 17.33 29.57
C GLN A 7 13.59 16.26 29.48
N PRO A 8 13.44 15.38 30.48
CA PRO A 8 12.28 14.50 30.56
C PRO A 8 11.00 15.35 30.49
N ALA A 9 10.07 14.99 29.60
CA ALA A 9 8.73 15.57 29.63
C ALA A 9 7.89 14.80 30.66
N ASP A 10 7.08 15.49 31.46
CA ASP A 10 6.34 14.93 32.61
C ASP A 10 5.79 13.52 32.40
N LEU A 11 6.14 12.64 33.34
CA LEU A 11 5.90 11.20 33.35
C LEU A 11 4.42 10.88 33.60
N ALA A 12 3.62 10.86 32.55
CA ALA A 12 2.67 9.77 32.40
C ALA A 12 3.35 8.70 31.55
N ALA A 13 4.05 7.78 32.21
CA ALA A 13 4.58 6.58 31.56
C ALA A 13 3.39 5.71 31.13
N THR A 14 2.84 5.97 29.95
CA THR A 14 1.97 5.02 29.27
C THR A 14 2.84 4.12 28.39
N GLY A 15 3.01 2.86 28.80
CA GLY A 15 3.50 1.80 27.92
C GLY A 15 5.00 1.76 27.62
N GLY A 16 5.89 2.05 28.58
CA GLY A 16 7.34 1.79 28.45
C GLY A 16 8.15 2.75 27.57
N LEU A 17 7.50 3.70 26.90
CA LEU A 17 8.16 4.73 26.08
C LEU A 17 8.62 5.92 26.94
N LYS A 18 9.80 6.47 26.62
CA LYS A 18 10.34 7.68 27.25
C LYS A 18 10.15 8.88 26.33
N ARG A 19 9.62 9.97 26.86
CA ARG A 19 9.46 11.24 26.13
C ARG A 19 10.53 12.23 26.59
N TYR A 20 11.14 12.88 25.61
CA TYR A 20 12.16 13.90 25.83
C TYR A 20 11.74 15.19 25.14
N ARG A 21 12.07 16.33 25.76
CA ARG A 21 11.95 17.65 25.15
C ARG A 21 13.36 18.17 24.87
N ALA A 22 13.58 18.57 23.62
CA ALA A 22 14.77 19.28 23.18
C ALA A 22 14.38 20.70 22.75
N ARG A 23 15.22 21.70 23.03
CA ARG A 23 15.07 23.05 22.45
C ARG A 23 16.13 23.23 21.37
N LEU A 24 15.70 23.41 20.13
CA LEU A 24 16.57 23.68 18.99
C LEU A 24 16.60 25.19 18.69
N PRO A 25 17.70 25.70 18.12
CA PRO A 25 17.75 27.07 17.61
C PRO A 25 16.67 27.34 16.55
N ALA A 26 16.18 28.57 16.46
CA ALA A 26 15.09 28.96 15.56
C ALA A 26 15.43 28.80 14.05
N ALA A 27 16.71 28.75 13.69
CA ALA A 27 17.20 28.63 12.32
C ALA A 27 17.43 27.17 11.87
N GLY A 28 16.85 26.20 12.57
CA GLY A 28 17.18 24.79 12.41
C GLY A 28 18.42 24.40 13.20
N GLY A 29 18.55 23.10 13.50
CA GLY A 29 19.66 22.57 14.27
C GLY A 29 19.73 21.05 14.16
N VAL A 30 20.91 20.51 14.40
CA VAL A 30 21.14 19.06 14.43
C VAL A 30 21.04 18.59 15.88
N LEU A 31 20.17 17.61 16.13
CA LEU A 31 20.12 16.86 17.38
C LEU A 31 20.76 15.49 17.14
N GLU A 32 21.86 15.22 17.83
CA GLU A 32 22.52 13.91 17.78
C GLU A 32 22.09 13.07 18.99
N LEU A 33 21.63 11.85 18.74
CA LEU A 33 21.15 10.92 19.75
C LEU A 33 21.87 9.58 19.59
N SER A 34 22.31 9.02 20.71
CA SER A 34 22.93 7.69 20.77
C SER A 34 22.25 6.87 21.85
N TYR A 35 21.78 5.67 21.47
CA TYR A 35 21.13 4.73 22.37
C TYR A 35 21.41 3.30 21.91
N SER A 36 21.33 2.37 22.86
CA SER A 36 21.55 0.95 22.62
C SER A 36 20.69 0.14 23.57
N GLY A 37 20.24 -1.03 23.11
CA GLY A 37 19.49 -1.96 23.92
C GLY A 37 19.05 -3.17 23.08
N PRO A 38 18.50 -4.21 23.73
CA PRO A 38 17.82 -5.26 22.99
C PRO A 38 16.61 -4.69 22.26
N PHE A 39 16.33 -5.23 21.07
CA PHE A 39 15.18 -4.84 20.27
C PHE A 39 14.49 -6.10 19.74
N ASP A 40 13.64 -6.69 20.57
CA ASP A 40 12.90 -7.90 20.27
C ASP A 40 11.54 -7.84 20.97
N PHE A 41 10.49 -7.58 20.19
CA PHE A 41 9.11 -7.55 20.64
C PHE A 41 8.42 -8.92 20.46
N GLY A 42 9.14 -9.92 19.95
CA GLY A 42 8.58 -11.19 19.53
C GLY A 42 7.55 -11.04 18.40
N LEU A 43 6.92 -12.14 18.05
CA LEU A 43 5.80 -12.16 17.12
C LEU A 43 4.48 -12.20 17.91
N GLY A 44 3.51 -11.38 17.52
CA GLY A 44 2.16 -11.37 18.07
C GLY A 44 1.39 -12.67 17.84
N PRO A 45 0.13 -12.76 18.30
CA PRO A 45 -0.74 -13.89 17.99
C PRO A 45 -0.99 -14.02 16.48
N LEU A 46 -1.47 -15.18 16.05
CA LEU A 46 -1.93 -15.37 14.67
C LEU A 46 -3.09 -14.41 14.41
N ALA A 47 -3.01 -13.64 13.32
CA ALA A 47 -4.12 -12.82 12.91
C ALA A 47 -5.27 -13.74 12.43
N GLU A 48 -6.32 -13.88 13.23
CA GLU A 48 -7.45 -14.81 12.99
C GLU A 48 -8.12 -14.62 11.62
N GLU A 49 -7.98 -13.44 11.03
CA GLU A 49 -8.62 -13.05 9.77
C GLU A 49 -7.77 -13.32 8.52
N TYR A 50 -6.48 -13.62 8.70
CA TYR A 50 -5.61 -14.06 7.61
C TYR A 50 -5.43 -15.57 7.73
N GLN A 51 -6.16 -16.33 6.92
CA GLN A 51 -6.06 -17.80 6.81
C GLN A 51 -4.65 -18.33 6.42
N ARG A 52 -3.62 -17.47 6.40
CA ARG A 52 -2.25 -17.73 5.93
C ARG A 52 -1.19 -17.69 7.04
N GLY A 53 -1.59 -17.59 8.30
CA GLY A 53 -0.67 -17.67 9.44
C GLY A 53 0.18 -16.41 9.67
N PHE A 54 -0.30 -15.24 9.21
CA PHE A 54 0.39 -13.97 9.40
C PHE A 54 0.45 -13.57 10.87
N ARG A 55 1.60 -13.01 11.24
CA ARG A 55 1.88 -12.50 12.59
C ARG A 55 2.53 -11.13 12.45
N GLU A 56 2.20 -10.24 13.36
CA GLU A 56 2.72 -8.89 13.39
C GLU A 56 3.77 -8.73 14.50
N THR A 57 4.64 -7.74 14.35
CA THR A 57 5.60 -7.33 15.36
C THR A 57 5.92 -5.86 15.21
N ALA A 58 6.28 -5.20 16.31
CA ALA A 58 6.83 -3.86 16.28
C ALA A 58 8.34 -3.86 15.96
N GLY A 59 9.00 -5.03 16.04
CA GLY A 59 10.45 -5.09 15.92
C GLY A 59 11.11 -6.38 16.36
N ILE A 60 12.03 -6.92 15.57
CA ILE A 60 12.86 -8.06 15.93
C ILE A 60 14.28 -7.88 15.37
N VAL A 61 15.29 -8.02 16.23
CA VAL A 61 16.69 -8.18 15.84
C VAL A 61 17.19 -9.51 16.39
N SER A 62 17.38 -10.50 15.52
CA SER A 62 17.78 -11.86 15.91
C SER A 62 18.85 -12.42 14.97
N ARG A 63 19.21 -13.70 15.13
CA ARG A 63 20.08 -14.40 14.16
C ARG A 63 19.37 -14.74 12.86
N GLU A 64 18.04 -14.73 12.85
CA GLU A 64 17.26 -15.05 11.65
C GLU A 64 17.09 -13.86 10.72
N GLY A 65 17.13 -12.64 11.28
CA GLY A 65 17.03 -11.40 10.52
C GLY A 65 16.81 -10.17 11.39
N VAL A 66 16.60 -9.04 10.70
CA VAL A 66 16.19 -7.75 11.24
C VAL A 66 14.84 -7.39 10.66
N TYR A 67 13.94 -6.90 11.51
CA TYR A 67 12.77 -6.13 11.13
C TYR A 67 12.62 -4.99 12.13
N LEU A 68 12.72 -3.75 11.67
CA LEU A 68 12.51 -2.54 12.45
C LEU A 68 11.45 -1.71 11.73
N ALA A 69 10.36 -1.37 12.43
CA ALA A 69 9.30 -0.51 11.97
C ALA A 69 9.11 0.66 12.95
N GLY A 70 8.57 1.78 12.48
CA GLY A 70 8.40 3.00 13.25
C GLY A 70 7.55 2.82 14.51
N ASN A 71 6.52 1.96 14.47
CA ASN A 71 5.71 1.63 15.64
C ASN A 71 6.50 0.96 16.79
N GLY A 72 7.70 0.45 16.54
CA GLY A 72 8.63 -0.05 17.55
C GLY A 72 9.50 1.04 18.19
N PHE A 73 9.41 2.29 17.75
CA PHE A 73 10.16 3.45 18.27
C PHE A 73 11.68 3.21 18.28
N TRP A 74 12.21 2.49 17.29
CA TRP A 74 13.66 2.25 17.13
C TRP A 74 14.41 3.51 16.69
N TYR A 75 13.69 4.53 16.22
CA TYR A 75 14.16 5.89 15.99
C TYR A 75 13.25 6.90 16.71
N PRO A 76 13.77 8.09 17.06
CA PRO A 76 12.98 9.14 17.70
C PRO A 76 11.89 9.66 16.75
N GLN A 77 10.63 9.63 17.20
CA GLN A 77 9.50 10.21 16.48
C GLN A 77 9.15 11.60 17.03
N LEU A 78 9.00 12.57 16.13
CA LEU A 78 8.74 13.98 16.47
C LEU A 78 7.27 14.39 16.31
N GLY A 79 6.42 13.51 15.77
CA GLY A 79 5.02 13.77 15.46
C GLY A 79 4.47 12.73 14.50
N ARG A 80 3.35 13.05 13.84
CA ARG A 80 2.72 12.24 12.78
C ARG A 80 3.07 12.74 11.37
N GLU A 81 4.10 13.57 11.27
CA GLU A 81 4.57 14.15 10.01
C GLU A 81 5.40 13.12 9.24
N LEU A 82 5.44 13.29 7.91
CA LEU A 82 6.31 12.50 7.06
C LEU A 82 7.79 12.83 7.36
N VAL A 83 8.65 11.85 7.17
CA VAL A 83 10.10 11.95 7.40
C VAL A 83 10.87 11.74 6.12
N GLU A 84 11.96 12.48 5.95
CA GLU A 84 13.00 12.15 4.97
C GLU A 84 14.23 11.64 5.72
N PHE A 85 14.92 10.64 5.17
CA PHE A 85 16.05 10.05 5.86
C PHE A 85 17.16 9.59 4.92
N THR A 86 18.37 9.62 5.46
CA THR A 86 19.48 8.80 4.98
C THR A 86 19.83 7.80 6.08
N LEU A 87 20.08 6.55 5.69
CA LEU A 87 20.35 5.45 6.62
C LEU A 87 21.66 4.80 6.22
N THR A 88 22.56 4.63 7.20
CA THR A 88 23.76 3.80 7.06
C THR A 88 23.78 2.78 8.17
N ALA A 89 23.87 1.50 7.82
CA ALA A 89 23.97 0.40 8.77
C ALA A 89 25.20 -0.47 8.49
N LYS A 90 25.88 -0.92 9.54
CA LYS A 90 26.90 -1.98 9.41
C LYS A 90 26.18 -3.31 9.21
N VAL A 91 26.65 -4.10 8.24
CA VAL A 91 26.00 -5.34 7.81
C VAL A 91 26.88 -6.53 8.22
N PRO A 92 26.35 -7.53 8.95
CA PRO A 92 27.09 -8.76 9.25
C PRO A 92 27.52 -9.50 7.98
N ASP A 93 28.56 -10.33 8.06
CA ASP A 93 29.00 -11.15 6.91
C ASP A 93 27.91 -12.11 6.43
N GLY A 94 27.73 -12.19 5.11
CA GLY A 94 26.65 -12.97 4.47
C GLY A 94 25.24 -12.36 4.57
N TRP A 95 25.09 -11.17 5.17
CA TRP A 95 23.79 -10.50 5.30
C TRP A 95 23.57 -9.41 4.26
N HIS A 96 22.29 -9.08 4.05
CA HIS A 96 21.82 -7.88 3.36
C HIS A 96 20.80 -7.17 4.25
N LEU A 97 20.87 -5.84 4.32
CA LEU A 97 19.88 -5.01 5.00
C LEU A 97 19.22 -4.06 4.00
N VAL A 98 17.90 -4.10 3.90
CA VAL A 98 17.07 -3.35 2.95
C VAL A 98 16.25 -2.29 3.69
N SER A 99 16.16 -1.10 3.10
CA SER A 99 15.29 -0.01 3.54
C SER A 99 14.58 0.59 2.32
N GLN A 100 13.77 1.62 2.58
CA GLN A 100 13.02 2.34 1.57
C GLN A 100 13.94 3.22 0.70
N GLY A 101 13.47 3.56 -0.50
CA GLY A 101 14.13 4.47 -1.42
C GLY A 101 15.29 3.84 -2.18
N ASN A 102 16.37 4.62 -2.35
CA ASN A 102 17.47 4.33 -3.24
C ASN A 102 18.72 3.96 -2.47
N GLY A 103 19.47 2.97 -2.96
CA GLY A 103 20.72 2.61 -2.32
C GLY A 103 21.16 1.18 -2.56
N VAL A 104 21.96 0.67 -1.63
CA VAL A 104 22.53 -0.68 -1.68
C VAL A 104 22.38 -1.37 -0.34
N SER A 105 21.99 -2.65 -0.38
CA SER A 105 21.80 -3.46 0.82
C SER A 105 23.08 -3.92 1.50
N ARG A 106 24.19 -3.89 0.75
CA ARG A 106 25.56 -4.10 1.22
C ARG A 106 26.55 -3.66 0.15
N ASP A 107 27.50 -2.81 0.51
CA ASP A 107 28.60 -2.38 -0.34
C ASP A 107 29.91 -3.13 -0.05
N ALA A 108 31.01 -2.69 -0.67
CA ALA A 108 32.34 -3.25 -0.49
C ALA A 108 32.89 -3.07 0.94
N GLU A 109 32.46 -2.04 1.68
CA GLU A 109 32.82 -1.81 3.08
C GLU A 109 31.91 -2.54 4.09
N GLY A 110 31.01 -3.40 3.63
CA GLY A 110 30.10 -4.15 4.50
C GLY A 110 29.01 -3.27 5.14
N ARG A 111 28.53 -2.26 4.42
CA ARG A 111 27.52 -1.31 4.88
C ARG A 111 26.33 -1.27 3.94
N ALA A 112 25.15 -1.18 4.52
CA ALA A 112 23.93 -0.81 3.81
C ALA A 112 23.83 0.72 3.82
N ARG A 113 23.47 1.31 2.68
CA ARG A 113 23.21 2.75 2.56
C ARG A 113 21.91 2.95 1.80
N TRP A 114 21.06 3.79 2.36
CA TRP A 114 19.74 4.09 1.82
C TRP A 114 19.43 5.57 1.93
N ASP A 115 18.77 6.11 0.92
CA ASP A 115 18.25 7.47 0.85
C ASP A 115 16.76 7.35 0.52
N SER A 116 15.89 7.98 1.32
CA SER A 116 14.45 7.84 1.13
C SER A 116 13.95 8.40 -0.21
N ALA A 117 14.73 9.26 -0.87
CA ALA A 117 14.39 9.91 -2.14
C ALA A 117 13.07 10.71 -2.10
N GLY A 118 12.70 11.17 -0.91
CA GLY A 118 11.49 11.93 -0.64
C GLY A 118 10.85 11.56 0.71
N PRO A 119 9.65 12.14 0.99
CA PRO A 119 8.92 11.89 2.23
C PRO A 119 8.50 10.42 2.39
N MET A 120 8.52 9.93 3.63
CA MET A 120 8.10 8.59 4.06
C MET A 120 7.22 8.71 5.31
N ASP A 121 6.30 7.78 5.51
CA ASP A 121 5.47 7.69 6.72
C ASP A 121 6.27 7.19 7.94
N GLU A 122 7.21 6.29 7.72
CA GLU A 122 8.11 5.77 8.74
C GLU A 122 9.43 5.25 8.15
N ILE A 123 10.37 4.88 9.03
CA ILE A 123 11.66 4.30 8.63
C ILE A 123 11.64 2.79 8.89
N TYR A 124 11.76 2.01 7.83
CA TYR A 124 11.93 0.55 7.88
C TYR A 124 13.40 0.15 7.73
N LEU A 125 13.84 -0.85 8.49
CA LEU A 125 15.07 -1.59 8.21
C LEU A 125 14.78 -3.08 8.34
N VAL A 126 14.91 -3.81 7.24
CA VAL A 126 14.64 -5.24 7.19
C VAL A 126 15.84 -5.99 6.62
N GLY A 127 15.95 -7.29 6.85
CA GLY A 127 16.99 -8.08 6.21
C GLY A 127 17.44 -9.27 7.01
N GLY A 128 18.57 -9.85 6.63
CA GLY A 128 19.03 -11.12 7.20
C GLY A 128 20.13 -11.76 6.35
N PRO A 129 20.45 -13.04 6.64
CA PRO A 129 21.26 -13.86 5.75
C PRO A 129 20.46 -14.16 4.48
N LEU A 130 20.74 -13.39 3.43
CA LEU A 130 19.96 -13.37 2.19
C LEU A 130 20.90 -13.49 0.99
N THR A 131 20.39 -14.10 -0.09
CA THR A 131 21.01 -14.14 -1.41
C THR A 131 20.31 -13.11 -2.29
N ARG A 132 21.07 -12.17 -2.86
CA ARG A 132 20.54 -11.10 -3.72
C ARG A 132 20.63 -11.48 -5.19
N TYR A 133 19.53 -11.28 -5.90
CA TYR A 133 19.41 -11.30 -7.35
C TYR A 133 18.94 -9.94 -7.85
N ARG A 134 19.35 -9.54 -9.05
CA ARG A 134 18.97 -8.24 -9.61
C ARG A 134 18.96 -8.25 -11.13
N GLN A 135 18.13 -7.40 -11.70
CA GLN A 135 18.04 -7.18 -13.14
C GLN A 135 17.58 -5.74 -13.42
N ALA A 136 18.04 -5.17 -14.53
CA ALA A 136 17.51 -3.88 -15.01
C ALA A 136 16.06 -4.01 -15.51
N ALA A 137 15.20 -3.10 -15.07
CA ALA A 137 13.82 -2.91 -15.48
C ALA A 137 13.63 -1.47 -16.00
N GLY A 138 14.20 -1.20 -17.19
CA GLY A 138 14.31 0.16 -17.70
C GLY A 138 15.30 0.98 -16.87
N ALA A 139 14.84 2.10 -16.30
CA ALA A 139 15.65 2.96 -15.42
C ALA A 139 15.66 2.51 -13.95
N VAL A 140 14.92 1.45 -13.61
CA VAL A 140 14.76 0.93 -12.24
C VAL A 140 15.51 -0.39 -12.12
N GLU A 141 16.13 -0.67 -10.98
CA GLU A 141 16.68 -1.99 -10.67
C GLU A 141 15.60 -2.85 -9.99
N ALA A 142 15.23 -3.97 -10.61
CA ALA A 142 14.44 -5.00 -9.94
C ALA A 142 15.38 -5.85 -9.09
N GLU A 143 15.03 -6.06 -7.82
CA GLU A 143 15.81 -6.86 -6.89
C GLU A 143 14.96 -7.98 -6.26
N VAL A 144 15.60 -9.10 -5.95
CA VAL A 144 15.00 -10.19 -5.15
C VAL A 144 16.01 -10.64 -4.10
N TYR A 145 15.56 -10.72 -2.85
CA TYR A 145 16.36 -11.20 -1.73
C TYR A 145 15.71 -12.46 -1.15
N LEU A 146 16.41 -13.60 -1.25
CA LEU A 146 15.91 -14.89 -0.78
C LEU A 146 16.78 -15.44 0.36
N ARG A 147 16.16 -16.10 1.34
CA ARG A 147 16.88 -16.76 2.45
C ARG A 147 17.68 -17.97 2.00
N GLN A 148 17.23 -18.62 0.93
CA GLN A 148 17.94 -19.72 0.28
C GLN A 148 18.10 -19.41 -1.22
N PRO A 149 19.25 -19.73 -1.83
CA PRO A 149 19.42 -19.54 -3.27
C PRO A 149 18.36 -20.29 -4.09
N ASP A 150 17.68 -19.58 -4.99
CA ASP A 150 16.70 -20.13 -5.93
C ASP A 150 16.58 -19.17 -7.14
N GLU A 151 17.41 -19.41 -8.16
CA GLU A 151 17.45 -18.59 -9.37
C GLU A 151 16.13 -18.62 -10.15
N ALA A 152 15.41 -19.75 -10.13
CA ALA A 152 14.16 -19.91 -10.85
C ALA A 152 13.04 -19.08 -10.22
N LEU A 153 12.96 -19.08 -8.88
CA LEU A 153 12.02 -18.23 -8.15
C LEU A 153 12.37 -16.75 -8.32
N ALA A 154 13.65 -16.39 -8.14
CA ALA A 154 14.12 -15.02 -8.31
C ALA A 154 13.83 -14.51 -9.73
N GLY A 155 14.11 -15.30 -10.77
CA GLY A 155 13.84 -14.93 -12.16
C GLY A 155 12.36 -14.62 -12.43
N LYS A 156 11.43 -15.37 -11.82
CA LYS A 156 9.99 -15.09 -11.95
C LYS A 156 9.61 -13.74 -11.35
N TYR A 157 10.12 -13.43 -10.16
CA TYR A 157 9.84 -12.15 -9.52
C TYR A 157 10.49 -10.99 -10.24
N LEU A 158 11.75 -11.11 -10.67
CA LEU A 158 12.44 -10.09 -11.47
C LEU A 158 11.66 -9.76 -12.76
N ALA A 159 11.20 -10.79 -13.47
CA ALA A 159 10.40 -10.61 -14.69
C ALA A 159 9.04 -9.95 -14.39
N ALA A 160 8.34 -10.38 -13.33
CA ALA A 160 7.08 -9.78 -12.92
C ALA A 160 7.25 -8.32 -12.50
N THR A 161 8.30 -7.99 -11.73
CA THR A 161 8.63 -6.62 -11.35
C THR A 161 8.81 -5.75 -12.60
N ALA A 162 9.63 -6.20 -13.56
CA ALA A 162 9.86 -5.44 -14.78
C ALA A 162 8.58 -5.20 -15.58
N GLN A 163 7.74 -6.24 -15.74
CA GLN A 163 6.47 -6.15 -16.44
C GLN A 163 5.51 -5.14 -15.78
N TYR A 164 5.31 -5.25 -14.46
CA TYR A 164 4.34 -4.41 -13.76
C TYR A 164 4.82 -2.98 -13.59
N LEU A 165 6.12 -2.76 -13.36
CA LEU A 165 6.67 -1.40 -13.36
C LEU A 165 6.44 -0.71 -14.69
N GLU A 166 6.68 -1.38 -15.83
CA GLU A 166 6.46 -0.77 -17.14
C GLU A 166 4.97 -0.48 -17.38
N MET A 167 4.09 -1.41 -17.03
CA MET A 167 2.63 -1.22 -17.12
C MET A 167 2.16 0.00 -16.33
N TYR A 168 2.55 0.10 -15.05
CA TYR A 168 2.14 1.21 -14.20
C TYR A 168 2.81 2.52 -14.58
N ARG A 169 4.05 2.51 -15.08
CA ARG A 169 4.69 3.71 -15.62
C ARG A 169 3.94 4.29 -16.81
N GLY A 170 3.45 3.43 -17.70
CA GLY A 170 2.62 3.84 -18.83
C GLY A 170 1.28 4.44 -18.40
N LEU A 171 0.71 3.96 -17.30
CA LEU A 171 -0.60 4.39 -16.80
C LEU A 171 -0.53 5.63 -15.89
N LEU A 172 0.45 5.68 -14.99
CA LEU A 172 0.48 6.58 -13.82
C LEU A 172 1.66 7.56 -13.83
N GLY A 173 2.60 7.39 -14.75
CA GLY A 173 3.79 8.21 -14.85
C GLY A 173 5.01 7.60 -14.15
N PRO A 174 6.12 8.36 -14.04
CA PRO A 174 7.40 7.81 -13.61
C PRO A 174 7.34 7.12 -12.24
N TYR A 175 8.03 5.99 -12.12
CA TYR A 175 8.22 5.31 -10.84
C TYR A 175 9.10 6.19 -9.92
N PRO A 176 8.73 6.37 -8.63
CA PRO A 176 9.40 7.33 -7.73
C PRO A 176 10.80 6.92 -7.27
N TYR A 177 11.17 5.65 -7.36
CA TYR A 177 12.41 5.11 -6.80
C TYR A 177 13.33 4.54 -7.90
N GLY A 178 14.60 4.33 -7.57
CA GLY A 178 15.61 3.70 -8.40
C GLY A 178 15.60 2.18 -8.33
N LYS A 179 14.89 1.59 -7.35
CA LYS A 179 14.72 0.12 -7.23
C LYS A 179 13.33 -0.28 -6.74
N PHE A 180 12.91 -1.48 -7.11
CA PHE A 180 11.84 -2.21 -6.42
C PHE A 180 12.34 -3.60 -6.04
N ALA A 181 12.16 -3.99 -4.78
CA ALA A 181 12.64 -5.30 -4.29
C ALA A 181 11.51 -6.21 -3.80
N LEU A 182 11.59 -7.50 -4.10
CA LEU A 182 10.99 -8.54 -3.25
C LEU A 182 12.01 -8.92 -2.17
N VAL A 183 11.59 -8.89 -0.90
CA VAL A 183 12.40 -9.39 0.22
C VAL A 183 11.67 -10.55 0.89
N GLU A 184 12.30 -11.73 0.92
CA GLU A 184 11.81 -12.88 1.68
C GLU A 184 12.03 -12.64 3.17
N ASN A 185 10.95 -12.70 3.94
CA ASN A 185 10.98 -12.52 5.37
C ASN A 185 11.31 -13.82 6.12
N PHE A 186 11.65 -13.70 7.42
CA PHE A 186 11.89 -14.85 8.27
C PHE A 186 10.66 -15.42 8.98
N TRP A 187 9.48 -14.83 8.75
CA TRP A 187 8.16 -15.39 9.11
C TRP A 187 7.11 -15.01 8.07
N GLU A 188 5.90 -15.59 8.15
CA GLU A 188 4.84 -15.31 7.17
C GLU A 188 4.31 -13.88 7.28
N THR A 189 4.40 -13.14 6.18
CA THR A 189 4.02 -11.72 6.04
C THR A 189 3.53 -11.40 4.64
N GLY A 190 2.87 -10.26 4.51
CA GLY A 190 2.43 -9.67 3.25
C GLY A 190 2.39 -8.16 3.38
N TYR A 191 3.55 -7.50 3.37
CA TYR A 191 3.66 -6.06 3.57
C TYR A 191 4.19 -5.35 2.32
N GLY A 192 3.55 -4.25 1.94
CA GLY A 192 3.98 -3.34 0.89
C GLY A 192 4.65 -2.09 1.47
N MET A 193 5.95 -1.95 1.28
CA MET A 193 6.71 -0.77 1.69
C MET A 193 7.04 0.12 0.48
N PRO A 194 7.40 1.39 0.70
CA PRO A 194 7.99 2.21 -0.34
C PRO A 194 9.27 1.53 -0.89
N SER A 195 9.31 1.28 -2.20
CA SER A 195 10.41 0.62 -2.95
C SER A 195 10.64 -0.88 -2.71
N PHE A 196 9.85 -1.58 -1.89
CA PHE A 196 9.97 -3.04 -1.75
C PHE A 196 8.73 -3.67 -1.11
N THR A 197 8.57 -4.97 -1.25
CA THR A 197 7.59 -5.75 -0.50
C THR A 197 8.31 -6.81 0.35
N LEU A 198 7.82 -7.01 1.57
CA LEU A 198 8.31 -8.02 2.51
C LEU A 198 7.28 -9.14 2.60
N LEU A 199 7.62 -10.29 2.02
CA LEU A 199 6.70 -11.42 1.89
C LEU A 199 7.22 -12.66 2.61
N GLY A 200 6.28 -13.43 3.16
CA GLY A 200 6.55 -14.67 3.87
C GLY A 200 7.13 -15.79 3.00
N PRO A 201 7.91 -16.72 3.59
CA PRO A 201 8.55 -17.79 2.85
C PRO A 201 7.53 -18.69 2.13
N GLN A 202 6.40 -19.04 2.72
CA GLN A 202 5.38 -19.82 2.02
C GLN A 202 4.68 -18.99 0.94
N VAL A 203 4.35 -17.73 1.25
CA VAL A 203 3.67 -16.82 0.33
C VAL A 203 4.43 -16.68 -0.98
N ILE A 204 5.74 -16.42 -0.95
CA ILE A 204 6.49 -16.16 -2.19
C ILE A 204 6.52 -17.37 -3.14
N ARG A 205 6.26 -18.58 -2.64
CA ARG A 205 6.30 -19.83 -3.41
C ARG A 205 4.94 -20.20 -4.01
N LEU A 206 3.88 -19.47 -3.67
CA LEU A 206 2.54 -19.67 -4.23
C LEU A 206 2.45 -19.06 -5.64
N PRO A 207 2.23 -19.84 -6.71
CA PRO A 207 2.31 -19.34 -8.09
C PRO A 207 1.36 -18.20 -8.41
N PHE A 208 0.18 -18.18 -7.79
CA PHE A 208 -0.84 -17.17 -8.05
C PHE A 208 -0.46 -15.78 -7.53
N ILE A 209 0.47 -15.66 -6.56
CA ILE A 209 0.86 -14.38 -5.96
C ILE A 209 1.40 -13.41 -7.01
N LEU A 210 2.20 -13.92 -7.97
CA LEU A 210 2.75 -13.15 -9.08
C LEU A 210 1.67 -12.47 -9.93
N ALA A 211 0.47 -13.05 -10.01
CA ALA A 211 -0.62 -12.57 -10.84
C ALA A 211 -1.81 -12.00 -10.04
N SER A 212 -1.71 -11.94 -8.70
CA SER A 212 -2.73 -11.39 -7.81
C SER A 212 -2.17 -10.31 -6.89
N SER A 213 -1.53 -10.67 -5.78
CA SER A 213 -1.13 -9.70 -4.74
C SER A 213 0.14 -8.95 -5.11
N TYR A 214 1.07 -9.57 -5.83
CA TYR A 214 2.33 -8.92 -6.20
C TYR A 214 2.18 -7.63 -7.03
N PRO A 215 1.34 -7.58 -8.11
CA PRO A 215 1.08 -6.33 -8.80
C PRO A 215 0.39 -5.27 -7.93
N HIS A 216 -0.40 -5.68 -6.94
CA HIS A 216 -1.05 -4.79 -5.97
C HIS A 216 0.00 -4.08 -5.09
N GLU A 217 0.95 -4.85 -4.53
CA GLU A 217 2.05 -4.30 -3.73
C GLU A 217 2.97 -3.37 -4.53
N ILE A 218 3.23 -3.69 -5.80
CA ILE A 218 4.00 -2.79 -6.68
C ILE A 218 3.23 -1.48 -6.88
N LEU A 219 1.93 -1.55 -7.14
CA LEU A 219 1.11 -0.37 -7.40
C LEU A 219 1.05 0.58 -6.20
N HIS A 220 1.13 0.07 -4.97
CA HIS A 220 1.21 0.90 -3.78
C HIS A 220 2.38 1.90 -3.79
N ASN A 221 3.39 1.71 -4.64
CA ASN A 221 4.47 2.69 -4.81
C ASN A 221 4.00 4.02 -5.39
N TRP A 222 2.88 4.06 -6.12
CA TRP A 222 2.22 5.31 -6.51
C TRP A 222 1.20 5.75 -5.45
N TRP A 223 0.38 4.81 -4.98
CA TRP A 223 -0.73 5.06 -4.05
C TRP A 223 -0.45 4.48 -2.66
N GLY A 224 -0.41 5.31 -1.63
CA GLY A 224 -0.04 4.90 -0.28
C GLY A 224 1.43 5.18 0.04
N ASN A 225 2.36 4.88 -0.89
CA ASN A 225 3.81 5.07 -0.71
C ASN A 225 4.42 6.20 -1.56
N SER A 226 3.60 7.10 -2.09
CA SER A 226 4.05 8.34 -2.74
C SER A 226 2.99 9.43 -2.67
N VAL A 227 1.75 9.09 -2.99
CA VAL A 227 0.59 9.86 -2.54
C VAL A 227 0.07 9.16 -1.29
N PHE A 228 0.38 9.71 -0.12
CA PHE A 228 0.04 9.12 1.17
C PHE A 228 -1.45 9.27 1.44
N VAL A 229 -1.96 8.46 2.36
CA VAL A 229 -3.38 8.50 2.76
C VAL A 229 -3.55 9.39 3.97
N ASP A 230 -4.48 10.35 3.90
CA ASP A 230 -5.05 10.96 5.10
C ASP A 230 -6.05 9.98 5.70
N TYR A 231 -5.55 9.11 6.58
CA TYR A 231 -6.38 8.09 7.21
C TYR A 231 -7.54 8.69 8.01
N GLU A 232 -7.44 9.91 8.53
CA GLU A 232 -8.55 10.53 9.28
C GLU A 232 -9.75 10.84 8.37
N ARG A 233 -9.52 10.92 7.05
CA ARG A 233 -10.53 11.23 6.03
C ARG A 233 -10.85 10.07 5.08
N GLY A 234 -10.40 8.85 5.41
CA GLY A 234 -10.75 7.64 4.67
C GLY A 234 -9.65 7.14 3.75
N ASN A 235 -9.48 5.83 3.74
CA ASN A 235 -8.50 5.15 2.90
C ASN A 235 -9.04 4.90 1.48
N TRP A 236 -8.78 5.86 0.58
CA TRP A 236 -9.09 5.75 -0.85
C TRP A 236 -8.14 4.81 -1.60
N CYS A 237 -6.95 4.59 -1.05
CA CYS A 237 -5.83 3.93 -1.71
C CYS A 237 -6.13 2.46 -2.01
N GLU A 238 -6.68 1.71 -1.04
CA GLU A 238 -6.99 0.28 -1.22
C GLU A 238 -7.98 0.06 -2.36
N GLY A 239 -9.03 0.87 -2.42
CA GLY A 239 -10.03 0.79 -3.49
C GLY A 239 -9.47 1.10 -4.88
N LEU A 240 -8.63 2.14 -4.99
CA LEU A 240 -8.01 2.50 -6.26
C LEU A 240 -6.97 1.45 -6.69
N THR A 241 -6.19 0.95 -5.73
CA THR A 241 -5.17 -0.08 -5.97
C THR A 241 -5.82 -1.39 -6.40
N ALA A 242 -6.88 -1.82 -5.72
CA ALA A 242 -7.66 -2.99 -6.12
C ALA A 242 -8.30 -2.81 -7.51
N TYR A 243 -8.76 -1.60 -7.85
CA TYR A 243 -9.30 -1.32 -9.17
C TYR A 243 -8.27 -1.47 -10.28
N LEU A 244 -7.06 -0.94 -10.08
CA LEU A 244 -6.02 -0.89 -11.10
C LEU A 244 -5.13 -2.14 -11.16
N ALA A 245 -4.90 -2.83 -10.04
CA ALA A 245 -4.06 -4.03 -9.98
C ALA A 245 -4.89 -5.31 -10.06
N ASP A 246 -6.07 -5.36 -9.43
CA ASP A 246 -6.82 -6.61 -9.37
C ASP A 246 -7.88 -6.65 -10.46
N HIS A 247 -8.74 -5.63 -10.55
CA HIS A 247 -9.81 -5.59 -11.55
C HIS A 247 -9.30 -5.33 -12.97
N LEU A 248 -8.50 -4.29 -13.19
CA LEU A 248 -8.06 -3.90 -14.54
C LEU A 248 -7.20 -4.99 -15.22
N ILE A 249 -6.34 -5.68 -14.47
CA ILE A 249 -5.56 -6.81 -15.00
C ILE A 249 -6.49 -7.96 -15.43
N GLN A 250 -7.53 -8.25 -14.65
CA GLN A 250 -8.53 -9.25 -15.02
C GLN A 250 -9.38 -8.79 -16.20
N GLU A 251 -9.72 -7.51 -16.28
CA GLU A 251 -10.40 -6.91 -17.44
C GLU A 251 -9.58 -7.07 -18.73
N GLN A 252 -8.28 -6.80 -18.69
CA GLN A 252 -7.37 -7.01 -19.83
C GLN A 252 -7.27 -8.49 -20.25
N ARG A 253 -7.58 -9.42 -19.34
CA ARG A 253 -7.67 -10.87 -19.60
C ARG A 253 -9.08 -11.33 -20.00
N GLY A 254 -10.01 -10.39 -20.23
CA GLY A 254 -11.40 -10.69 -20.60
C GLY A 254 -12.29 -11.14 -19.45
N GLN A 255 -11.85 -10.98 -18.19
CA GLN A 255 -12.56 -11.42 -16.98
C GLN A 255 -13.14 -10.25 -16.16
N GLY A 256 -13.17 -9.03 -16.71
CA GLY A 256 -13.58 -7.83 -15.98
C GLY A 256 -15.03 -7.86 -15.52
N GLU A 257 -15.95 -8.42 -16.32
CA GLU A 257 -17.36 -8.56 -15.95
C GLU A 257 -17.54 -9.55 -14.80
N ALA A 258 -16.93 -10.74 -14.91
CA ALA A 258 -16.96 -11.75 -13.87
C ALA A 258 -16.40 -11.20 -12.55
N TYR A 259 -15.28 -10.49 -12.60
CA TYR A 259 -14.67 -9.88 -11.42
C TYR A 259 -15.61 -8.86 -10.74
N ARG A 260 -16.28 -8.00 -11.51
CA ARG A 260 -17.25 -7.02 -10.96
C ARG A 260 -18.45 -7.72 -10.35
N ARG A 261 -19.00 -8.74 -11.02
CA ARG A 261 -20.12 -9.53 -10.51
C ARG A 261 -19.76 -10.20 -9.18
N ASP A 262 -18.61 -10.84 -9.11
CA ASP A 262 -18.15 -11.53 -7.90
C ASP A 262 -17.89 -10.51 -6.76
N THR A 263 -17.39 -9.33 -7.09
CA THR A 263 -17.24 -8.20 -6.14
C THR A 263 -18.60 -7.77 -5.55
N LEU A 264 -19.61 -7.58 -6.40
CA LEU A 264 -20.97 -7.23 -5.97
C LEU A 264 -21.62 -8.35 -5.13
N GLN A 265 -21.38 -9.62 -5.50
CA GLN A 265 -21.84 -10.78 -4.73
C GLN A 265 -21.21 -10.83 -3.34
N LYS A 266 -19.89 -10.58 -3.22
CA LYS A 266 -19.20 -10.48 -1.93
C LYS A 266 -19.80 -9.36 -1.07
N TYR A 267 -20.01 -8.17 -1.64
CA TYR A 267 -20.67 -7.07 -0.93
C TYR A 267 -22.02 -7.49 -0.36
N ARG A 268 -22.91 -8.03 -1.22
CA ARG A 268 -24.23 -8.49 -0.80
C ARG A 268 -24.18 -9.63 0.23
N SER A 269 -23.11 -10.41 0.28
CA SER A 269 -22.98 -11.56 1.19
C SER A 269 -22.45 -11.16 2.56
N TYR A 270 -21.48 -10.24 2.61
CA TYR A 270 -20.78 -9.86 3.84
C TYR A 270 -21.25 -8.55 4.44
N VAL A 271 -21.84 -7.65 3.65
CA VAL A 271 -22.36 -6.36 4.11
C VAL A 271 -23.86 -6.50 4.37
N ARG A 272 -24.18 -7.07 5.53
CA ARG A 272 -25.55 -7.28 6.04
C ARG A 272 -25.63 -6.88 7.51
N ASP A 273 -26.84 -6.64 8.00
CA ASP A 273 -27.13 -6.47 9.43
C ASP A 273 -26.35 -5.32 10.08
N GLY A 274 -26.29 -4.16 9.40
CA GLY A 274 -25.63 -2.95 9.90
C GLY A 274 -24.10 -2.94 9.80
N ARG A 275 -23.50 -3.89 9.07
CA ARG A 275 -22.03 -3.96 8.84
C ARG A 275 -21.54 -3.08 7.68
N ASP A 276 -22.38 -2.17 7.19
CA ASP A 276 -22.04 -1.19 6.16
C ASP A 276 -21.64 0.13 6.79
N PHE A 277 -20.76 0.89 6.13
CA PHE A 277 -20.29 2.18 6.59
C PHE A 277 -19.82 3.06 5.41
N PRO A 278 -19.85 4.39 5.54
CA PRO A 278 -19.27 5.32 4.57
C PRO A 278 -17.78 5.04 4.29
N LEU A 279 -17.32 5.17 3.04
CA LEU A 279 -15.90 4.97 2.70
C LEU A 279 -14.97 5.96 3.43
N VAL A 280 -15.46 7.15 3.79
CA VAL A 280 -14.70 8.12 4.60
C VAL A 280 -14.36 7.59 6.00
N GLU A 281 -15.03 6.55 6.48
CA GLU A 281 -14.75 5.87 7.75
C GLU A 281 -13.80 4.67 7.59
N PHE A 282 -13.52 4.22 6.36
CA PHE A 282 -12.61 3.10 6.13
C PHE A 282 -11.16 3.46 6.51
N ARG A 283 -10.49 2.58 7.27
CA ARG A 283 -9.08 2.73 7.66
C ARG A 283 -8.25 1.57 7.15
N ALA A 284 -8.64 0.37 7.53
CA ALA A 284 -8.01 -0.87 7.15
C ALA A 284 -9.05 -1.99 7.14
N ARG A 285 -8.72 -3.07 6.45
CA ARG A 285 -9.49 -4.31 6.50
C ARG A 285 -9.25 -5.01 7.83
N HIS A 286 -10.34 -5.41 8.48
CA HIS A 286 -10.35 -6.24 9.68
C HIS A 286 -11.55 -7.22 9.69
N SER A 287 -12.09 -7.57 8.51
CA SER A 287 -13.15 -8.57 8.32
C SER A 287 -13.51 -8.63 6.83
N ALA A 288 -14.21 -9.70 6.43
CA ALA A 288 -14.81 -9.80 5.09
C ALA A 288 -15.78 -8.65 4.78
N ALA A 289 -16.48 -8.10 5.78
CA ALA A 289 -17.37 -6.95 5.58
C ALA A 289 -16.57 -5.68 5.26
N THR A 290 -15.54 -5.37 6.05
CA THR A 290 -14.68 -4.21 5.79
C THR A 290 -13.88 -4.35 4.50
N GLU A 291 -13.49 -5.57 4.10
CA GLU A 291 -12.88 -5.82 2.79
C GLU A 291 -13.88 -5.48 1.67
N ALA A 292 -15.10 -5.99 1.78
CA ALA A 292 -16.12 -5.76 0.76
C ALA A 292 -16.49 -4.27 0.61
N VAL A 293 -16.47 -3.49 1.70
CA VAL A 293 -16.68 -2.05 1.67
C VAL A 293 -15.42 -1.32 1.17
N GLY A 294 -14.31 -1.42 1.88
CA GLY A 294 -13.10 -0.63 1.63
C GLY A 294 -12.40 -0.94 0.31
N TYR A 295 -12.45 -2.19 -0.15
CA TYR A 295 -11.92 -2.61 -1.44
C TYR A 295 -13.04 -2.67 -2.47
N GLY A 296 -14.08 -3.47 -2.22
CA GLY A 296 -15.10 -3.78 -3.22
C GLY A 296 -15.96 -2.58 -3.63
N LYS A 297 -16.59 -1.89 -2.66
CA LYS A 297 -17.42 -0.70 -2.94
C LYS A 297 -16.58 0.43 -3.51
N ALA A 298 -15.42 0.72 -2.93
CA ALA A 298 -14.51 1.74 -3.44
C ALA A 298 -14.06 1.46 -4.88
N LEU A 299 -13.70 0.21 -5.20
CA LEU A 299 -13.36 -0.25 -6.56
C LEU A 299 -14.51 -0.01 -7.55
N MET A 300 -15.75 -0.33 -7.17
CA MET A 300 -16.92 -0.09 -8.02
C MET A 300 -17.16 1.41 -8.25
N GLY A 301 -16.89 2.24 -7.24
CA GLY A 301 -16.90 3.70 -7.37
C GLY A 301 -15.87 4.19 -8.41
N PHE A 302 -14.61 3.73 -8.31
CA PHE A 302 -13.60 4.06 -9.32
C PHE A 302 -13.91 3.51 -10.70
N HIS A 303 -14.54 2.33 -10.79
CA HIS A 303 -15.04 1.80 -12.06
C HIS A 303 -16.08 2.72 -12.69
N MET A 304 -17.08 3.15 -11.93
CA MET A 304 -18.09 4.09 -12.44
C MET A 304 -17.49 5.44 -12.79
N LEU A 305 -16.51 5.91 -12.03
CA LEU A 305 -15.78 7.12 -12.36
C LEU A 305 -15.05 7.01 -13.69
N ARG A 306 -14.33 5.91 -13.95
CA ARG A 306 -13.70 5.68 -15.27
C ARG A 306 -14.74 5.60 -16.38
N ARG A 307 -15.92 5.02 -16.14
CA ARG A 307 -17.02 4.97 -17.12
C ARG A 307 -17.53 6.36 -17.46
N GLU A 308 -17.60 7.27 -16.49
CA GLU A 308 -18.02 8.67 -16.68
C GLU A 308 -16.96 9.49 -17.45
N LEU A 309 -15.68 9.34 -17.09
CA LEU A 309 -14.59 10.10 -17.71
C LEU A 309 -14.11 9.55 -19.06
N GLY A 310 -14.38 8.26 -19.32
CA GLY A 310 -13.67 7.49 -20.33
C GLY A 310 -12.23 7.16 -19.93
N ASP A 311 -11.59 6.27 -20.69
CA ASP A 311 -10.24 5.76 -20.39
C ASP A 311 -9.17 6.85 -20.41
N ASP A 312 -9.21 7.73 -21.41
CA ASP A 312 -8.25 8.83 -21.54
C ASP A 312 -8.42 9.86 -20.42
N GLY A 313 -9.67 10.19 -20.05
CA GLY A 313 -9.97 11.09 -18.96
C GLY A 313 -9.52 10.54 -17.61
N PHE A 314 -9.77 9.26 -17.35
CA PHE A 314 -9.32 8.59 -16.13
C PHE A 314 -7.79 8.52 -16.03
N ARG A 315 -7.10 8.21 -17.14
CA ARG A 315 -5.63 8.24 -17.20
C ARG A 315 -5.08 9.64 -16.97
N ALA A 316 -5.67 10.65 -17.61
CA ALA A 316 -5.27 12.05 -17.41
C ALA A 316 -5.47 12.50 -15.96
N TRP A 317 -6.57 12.09 -15.32
CA TRP A 317 -6.79 12.30 -13.89
C TRP A 317 -5.73 11.61 -13.04
N ALA A 318 -5.46 10.32 -13.24
CA ALA A 318 -4.50 9.59 -12.43
C ALA A 318 -3.10 10.21 -12.51
N LEU A 319 -2.65 10.60 -13.71
CA LEU A 319 -1.39 11.33 -13.91
C LEU A 319 -1.38 12.69 -13.18
N ARG A 320 -2.49 13.42 -13.24
CA ARG A 320 -2.63 14.70 -12.55
C ARG A 320 -2.60 14.53 -11.03
N PHE A 321 -3.36 13.57 -10.50
CA PHE A 321 -3.45 13.27 -9.08
C PHE A 321 -2.08 12.86 -8.53
N TYR A 322 -1.36 11.96 -9.23
CA TYR A 322 0.00 11.60 -8.87
C TYR A 322 0.93 12.82 -8.82
N ARG A 323 0.92 13.67 -9.86
CA ARG A 323 1.78 14.86 -9.92
C ARG A 323 1.46 15.89 -8.82
N GLU A 324 0.19 16.13 -8.53
CA GLU A 324 -0.23 17.17 -7.59
C GLU A 324 -0.10 16.75 -6.11
N GLU A 325 -0.32 15.47 -5.81
CA GLU A 325 -0.38 14.96 -4.44
C GLU A 325 0.84 14.12 -4.01
N LYS A 326 1.83 13.93 -4.90
CA LYS A 326 3.09 13.26 -4.53
C LYS A 326 3.79 13.99 -3.39
N GLY A 327 4.18 13.23 -2.36
CA GLY A 327 4.81 13.72 -1.15
C GLY A 327 3.83 14.31 -0.13
N LYS A 328 2.52 14.13 -0.32
CA LYS A 328 1.46 14.66 0.57
C LYS A 328 0.52 13.55 1.02
N GLN A 329 -0.22 13.82 2.10
CA GLN A 329 -1.38 13.03 2.49
C GLN A 329 -2.62 13.54 1.76
N ALA A 330 -3.31 12.64 1.04
CA ALA A 330 -4.49 12.93 0.25
C ALA A 330 -5.72 12.19 0.79
N SER A 331 -6.88 12.79 0.62
CA SER A 331 -8.20 12.28 1.00
C SER A 331 -9.10 12.08 -0.22
N PHE A 332 -10.31 11.55 -0.02
CA PHE A 332 -11.34 11.52 -1.06
C PHE A 332 -11.71 12.91 -1.61
N ALA A 333 -11.53 13.98 -0.81
CA ALA A 333 -11.74 15.35 -1.28
C ALA A 333 -10.68 15.77 -2.31
N ASP A 334 -9.44 15.33 -2.16
CA ASP A 334 -8.35 15.60 -3.10
C ASP A 334 -8.50 14.79 -4.38
N VAL A 335 -8.97 13.54 -4.26
CA VAL A 335 -9.42 12.73 -5.40
C VAL A 335 -10.51 13.48 -6.17
N ARG A 336 -11.59 13.91 -5.50
CA ARG A 336 -12.66 14.70 -6.13
C ARG A 336 -12.13 15.95 -6.83
N ARG A 337 -11.38 16.78 -6.11
CA ARG A 337 -10.84 18.06 -6.62
C ARG A 337 -10.04 17.85 -7.91
N THR A 338 -9.20 16.82 -7.95
CA THR A 338 -8.37 16.53 -9.12
C THR A 338 -9.17 15.92 -10.27
N VAL A 339 -10.19 15.11 -9.99
CA VAL A 339 -11.12 14.60 -11.01
C VAL A 339 -11.89 15.76 -11.65
N GLU A 340 -12.52 16.62 -10.86
CA GLU A 340 -13.33 17.75 -11.36
C GLU A 340 -12.48 18.69 -12.23
N ALA A 341 -11.20 18.87 -11.88
CA ALA A 341 -10.26 19.65 -12.68
C ALA A 341 -9.91 19.03 -14.05
N VAL A 342 -10.09 17.71 -14.23
CA VAL A 342 -9.95 17.03 -15.53
C VAL A 342 -11.29 16.96 -16.26
N ALA A 343 -12.37 16.67 -15.54
CA ALA A 343 -13.71 16.54 -16.12
C ALA A 343 -14.32 17.89 -16.58
N GLY A 344 -13.91 19.00 -15.96
CA GLY A 344 -14.54 20.30 -16.19
C GLY A 344 -15.99 20.37 -15.69
N ALA A 345 -16.36 19.51 -14.75
CA ALA A 345 -17.72 19.35 -14.23
C ALA A 345 -17.71 19.17 -12.71
N ASP A 346 -18.80 19.59 -12.04
CA ASP A 346 -19.01 19.30 -10.62
C ASP A 346 -19.49 17.86 -10.44
N LEU A 347 -18.70 17.07 -9.70
CA LEU A 347 -19.01 15.68 -9.37
C LEU A 347 -19.31 15.54 -7.88
N GLY A 348 -19.65 16.63 -7.19
CA GLY A 348 -19.90 16.61 -5.76
C GLY A 348 -20.99 15.64 -5.33
N ARG A 349 -22.07 15.50 -6.11
CA ARG A 349 -23.09 14.49 -5.82
C ARG A 349 -22.54 13.07 -5.93
N PHE A 350 -21.78 12.77 -6.99
CA PHE A 350 -21.18 11.46 -7.19
C PHE A 350 -20.29 11.07 -6.00
N PHE A 351 -19.40 11.97 -5.58
CA PHE A 351 -18.51 11.69 -4.44
C PHE A 351 -19.28 11.55 -3.13
N ARG A 352 -20.23 12.44 -2.82
CA ARG A 352 -21.06 12.28 -1.61
C ARG A 352 -21.79 10.94 -1.59
N ASP A 353 -22.36 10.54 -2.72
CA ASP A 353 -23.12 9.29 -2.82
C ASP A 353 -22.24 8.05 -2.62
N TRP A 354 -21.00 8.07 -3.12
CA TRP A 354 -20.08 6.93 -2.99
C TRP A 354 -19.30 6.92 -1.66
N THR A 355 -18.88 8.08 -1.16
CA THR A 355 -17.90 8.15 -0.07
C THR A 355 -18.53 8.45 1.29
N GLU A 356 -19.63 9.21 1.34
CA GLU A 356 -20.24 9.68 2.60
C GLU A 356 -21.50 8.88 2.99
N ARG A 357 -22.02 8.05 2.09
CA ARG A 357 -23.22 7.23 2.36
C ARG A 357 -22.87 5.75 2.45
N ALA A 358 -23.43 5.08 3.46
CA ALA A 358 -23.51 3.63 3.50
C ALA A 358 -24.59 3.13 2.51
N GLY A 359 -24.56 1.83 2.19
CA GLY A 359 -25.51 1.19 1.30
C GLY A 359 -25.04 1.09 -0.14
N ALA A 360 -25.86 0.39 -0.92
CA ALA A 360 -25.76 0.28 -2.38
C ALA A 360 -27.03 0.87 -3.02
N ALA A 361 -26.98 1.15 -4.33
CA ALA A 361 -28.16 1.60 -5.05
C ALA A 361 -29.25 0.52 -5.04
N GLU A 362 -30.46 0.89 -4.64
CA GLU A 362 -31.66 0.07 -4.77
C GLU A 362 -32.34 0.43 -6.09
N LEU A 363 -32.48 -0.57 -6.95
CA LEU A 363 -33.14 -0.44 -8.25
C LEU A 363 -34.47 -1.20 -8.19
N ALA A 364 -35.54 -0.59 -8.70
CA ALA A 364 -36.86 -1.18 -8.76
C ALA A 364 -37.36 -1.14 -10.20
N VAL A 365 -37.84 -2.28 -10.73
CA VAL A 365 -38.48 -2.30 -12.04
C VAL A 365 -39.98 -2.19 -11.85
N GLU A 366 -40.57 -1.13 -12.38
CA GLU A 366 -42.00 -0.85 -12.31
C GLU A 366 -42.70 -1.12 -13.64
N GLY A 367 -44.02 -1.31 -13.58
CA GLY A 367 -44.85 -1.53 -14.77
C GLY A 367 -44.47 -2.78 -15.56
N VAL A 368 -44.13 -3.87 -14.87
CA VAL A 368 -43.71 -5.12 -15.51
C VAL A 368 -44.87 -5.77 -16.24
N GLU A 369 -44.78 -5.86 -17.57
CA GLU A 369 -45.74 -6.50 -18.44
C GLU A 369 -45.12 -7.72 -19.12
N VAL A 370 -45.89 -8.80 -19.23
CA VAL A 370 -45.50 -10.02 -19.96
C VAL A 370 -46.44 -10.19 -21.14
N VAL A 371 -45.91 -10.07 -22.34
CA VAL A 371 -46.68 -10.15 -23.59
C VAL A 371 -46.30 -11.43 -24.33
N ALA A 372 -47.29 -12.22 -24.77
CA ALA A 372 -47.04 -13.37 -25.63
C ALA A 372 -46.60 -12.91 -27.03
N ALA A 373 -45.49 -13.45 -27.53
CA ALA A 373 -44.93 -13.20 -28.84
C ALA A 373 -44.82 -14.49 -29.66
N ALA A 374 -44.66 -14.38 -30.99
CA ALA A 374 -44.68 -15.52 -31.91
C ALA A 374 -43.64 -16.63 -31.59
N ALA A 375 -42.55 -16.28 -30.88
CA ALA A 375 -41.49 -17.21 -30.49
C ALA A 375 -41.32 -17.35 -28.95
N GLY A 376 -42.25 -16.84 -28.13
CA GLY A 376 -42.14 -16.91 -26.67
C GLY A 376 -42.87 -15.81 -25.92
N PHE A 377 -42.22 -15.24 -24.91
CA PHE A 377 -42.74 -14.12 -24.12
C PHE A 377 -41.78 -12.94 -24.19
N GLU A 378 -42.32 -11.74 -24.30
CA GLU A 378 -41.59 -10.48 -24.15
C GLU A 378 -41.92 -9.90 -22.78
N VAL A 379 -40.90 -9.56 -21.99
CA VAL A 379 -41.06 -8.90 -20.69
C VAL A 379 -40.61 -7.44 -20.85
N ARG A 380 -41.48 -6.50 -20.52
CA ARG A 380 -41.20 -5.05 -20.56
C ARG A 380 -41.38 -4.45 -19.17
N GLY A 381 -40.65 -3.40 -18.86
CA GLY A 381 -40.74 -2.65 -17.61
C GLY A 381 -39.85 -1.40 -17.65
N THR A 382 -40.00 -0.53 -16.66
CA THR A 382 -39.18 0.67 -16.49
C THR A 382 -38.30 0.48 -15.24
N LEU A 383 -36.99 0.66 -15.39
CA LEU A 383 -36.00 0.59 -14.30
C LEU A 383 -35.87 1.91 -13.55
#